data_AF-A0A2D5GZC7-F1
#
_entry.id   AF-A0A2D5GZC7-F1
#
_cell.length_a   1.000
_cell.length_b   1.000
_cell.length_c   1.000
_cell.angle_alpha   90.00
_cell.angle_beta   90.00
_cell.angle_gamma   90.00
#
_symmetry.space_group_name_H-M   'P 1'
#
loop_
_entity.id
_entity.type
_entity.pdbx_description
1 polymer ?
#
loop_
_entity_poly.entity_id
_entity_poly.type
_entity_poly.pdbx_seq_one_letter_code
_entity_poly.pdbx_strand_id
1 'polypeptide(L)'
;MKLFSLGLLILSCAPCSLLADSSETLPAPETQNVTGDVSELFGDSAWFRRYQPHFGYRYQAGDTIGRIGGLSSLDGFLPLLEAEDGNWLTFLDARLLLDDQNQNLGSNVGFGARQYLPEWGRTIGGYVYYDTRDTGTRNFSQVSGGIETLGDLWDARLNWYVPTGSRRSLVGTSHTLGGPSQFIGHYLYGGILTRYYQAAMTGVDMEAGRKILTSDSMDVRAFAGWYHFQAPGSQQAWGWKTRVENRISDMVALNLGVQNDRVFNTTVNFSVSISWPSITGRRAGLKADIPARDRLGESPERLRSIVVDNQSIQDPNGGLLINPATGNPYYFMHVASGGNSDGSYEDPYATLAAAFADPRTQAGDVVVYDHRSDSETGTFTLADQTQVLSSGPTQFLNTQIGQVSLPDSNTGLTPQVTGNFIMGNNSVLSGFNITSGGANPAVMADGVQNITIANNTITNGSTSGIAIANSQGITILNNTLQDVSDDAIEIEDSSGTITVSNNTIKSVSTAFDDAINVELNGDTDLTVDNNIISSLVQTSDNGINVSTTAGNI
;
A
#
# COMPACT_ATOMS: atom_id res chain seq x y z
N MET A 1 1.67 -31.52 -17.43
CA MET A 1 0.46 -32.36 -17.64
C MET A 1 -0.65 -31.86 -16.73
N LYS A 2 -1.64 -31.16 -17.31
CA LYS A 2 -3.04 -31.06 -16.85
C LYS A 2 -3.75 -30.18 -17.89
N LEU A 3 -4.40 -30.86 -18.83
CA LEU A 3 -5.24 -30.28 -19.87
C LEU A 3 -6.52 -29.75 -19.21
N PHE A 4 -6.87 -28.48 -19.44
CA PHE A 4 -8.21 -27.98 -19.20
C PHE A 4 -8.86 -27.62 -20.54
N SER A 5 -10.01 -28.22 -20.74
CA SER A 5 -10.77 -28.32 -21.97
C SER A 5 -11.36 -26.96 -22.36
N LEU A 6 -11.00 -26.50 -23.55
CA LEU A 6 -11.59 -25.33 -24.20
C LEU A 6 -12.95 -25.72 -24.80
N GLY A 7 -14.03 -25.28 -24.16
CA GLY A 7 -15.39 -25.43 -24.69
C GLY A 7 -15.63 -24.44 -25.83
N LEU A 8 -15.30 -24.86 -27.05
CA LEU A 8 -15.54 -24.14 -28.29
C LEU A 8 -17.02 -24.29 -28.68
N LEU A 9 -17.83 -23.23 -28.54
CA LEU A 9 -19.21 -23.22 -29.04
C LEU A 9 -19.19 -22.96 -30.56
N ILE A 10 -19.15 -24.05 -31.33
CA ILE A 10 -19.38 -24.03 -32.77
C ILE A 10 -20.90 -23.94 -32.99
N LEU A 11 -21.39 -22.78 -33.42
CA LEU A 11 -22.75 -22.65 -33.95
C LEU A 11 -22.73 -23.16 -35.40
N SER A 12 -23.33 -24.33 -35.62
CA SER A 12 -23.55 -24.89 -36.95
C SER A 12 -24.50 -24.00 -37.74
N CYS A 13 -23.99 -23.38 -38.81
CA CYS A 13 -24.81 -22.80 -39.87
C CYS A 13 -25.51 -23.93 -40.64
N ALA A 14 -26.84 -24.03 -40.51
CA ALA A 14 -27.69 -24.65 -41.51
C ALA A 14 -28.32 -23.53 -42.36
N PRO A 15 -28.23 -23.57 -43.71
CA PRO A 15 -28.85 -22.57 -44.56
C PRO A 15 -30.33 -22.91 -44.68
N CYS A 16 -31.20 -22.23 -43.92
CA CYS A 16 -32.63 -22.24 -44.21
C CYS A 16 -32.91 -21.07 -45.15
N SER A 17 -32.87 -21.35 -46.44
CA SER A 17 -33.44 -20.48 -47.47
C SER A 17 -34.96 -20.47 -47.34
N LEU A 18 -35.49 -19.37 -46.79
CA LEU A 18 -36.90 -19.01 -46.92
C LEU A 18 -36.95 -17.68 -47.67
N LEU A 19 -37.25 -17.78 -48.96
CA LEU A 19 -37.81 -16.69 -49.75
C LEU A 19 -39.19 -16.39 -49.16
N ALA A 20 -39.35 -15.21 -48.56
CA ALA A 20 -40.65 -14.60 -48.34
C ALA A 20 -40.62 -13.26 -49.08
N ASP A 21 -41.30 -13.26 -50.22
CA ASP A 21 -41.66 -12.09 -50.98
C ASP A 21 -42.84 -11.42 -50.25
N SER A 22 -42.66 -10.19 -49.79
CA SER A 22 -43.77 -9.34 -49.41
C SER A 22 -43.35 -7.88 -49.61
N SER A 23 -43.83 -7.30 -50.69
CA SER A 23 -43.93 -5.85 -50.85
C SER A 23 -44.81 -5.30 -49.72
N GLU A 24 -44.21 -4.77 -48.66
CA GLU A 24 -44.92 -3.90 -47.73
C GLU A 24 -44.62 -2.44 -48.09
N THR A 25 -45.62 -1.80 -48.69
CA THR A 25 -45.73 -0.35 -48.75
C THR A 25 -45.69 0.21 -47.33
N LEU A 26 -44.71 1.09 -47.05
CA LEU A 26 -44.66 1.86 -45.80
C LEU A 26 -45.99 2.63 -45.63
N PRO A 27 -46.74 2.44 -44.53
CA PRO A 27 -47.89 3.29 -44.26
C PRO A 27 -47.41 4.71 -43.98
N ALA A 28 -48.17 5.69 -44.46
CA ALA A 28 -47.95 7.10 -44.15
C ALA A 28 -47.94 7.35 -42.63
N PRO A 29 -47.16 8.31 -42.12
CA PRO A 29 -47.10 8.57 -40.68
C PRO A 29 -48.46 9.06 -40.20
N GLU A 30 -49.17 8.24 -39.41
CA GLU A 30 -50.32 8.70 -38.65
C GLU A 30 -49.86 9.74 -37.63
N THR A 31 -50.42 10.94 -37.70
CA THR A 31 -50.42 11.91 -36.61
C THR A 31 -51.35 11.40 -35.50
N GLN A 32 -50.89 10.43 -34.72
CA GLN A 32 -51.56 10.10 -33.47
C GLN A 32 -51.22 11.16 -32.42
N ASN A 33 -52.24 11.88 -31.96
CA ASN A 33 -52.19 12.62 -30.70
C ASN A 33 -52.11 11.59 -29.56
N VAL A 34 -50.90 11.12 -29.26
CA VAL A 34 -50.65 10.21 -28.15
C VAL A 34 -50.41 11.04 -26.89
N THR A 35 -51.48 11.32 -26.15
CA THR A 35 -51.38 11.77 -24.75
C THR A 35 -51.10 10.53 -23.88
N GLY A 36 -49.83 10.36 -23.51
CA GLY A 36 -49.42 9.41 -22.47
C GLY A 36 -49.92 9.93 -21.13
N ASP A 37 -51.09 9.48 -20.69
CA ASP A 37 -51.67 9.94 -19.44
C ASP A 37 -51.02 9.25 -18.24
N VAL A 38 -50.12 9.98 -17.60
CA VAL A 38 -49.55 9.69 -16.27
C VAL A 38 -50.09 10.69 -15.24
N SER A 39 -51.27 11.31 -15.50
CA SER A 39 -51.90 12.31 -14.63
C SER A 39 -52.16 11.80 -13.21
N GLU A 40 -52.36 10.49 -13.04
CA GLU A 40 -52.48 9.86 -11.72
C GLU A 40 -51.19 9.98 -10.89
N LEU A 41 -50.02 10.12 -11.52
CA LEU A 41 -48.71 10.21 -10.85
C LEU A 41 -48.12 11.64 -10.87
N PHE A 42 -48.36 12.41 -11.92
CA PHE A 42 -47.78 13.74 -12.13
C PHE A 42 -48.80 14.88 -12.32
N GLY A 43 -50.10 14.58 -12.20
CA GLY A 43 -51.21 15.52 -12.43
C GLY A 43 -51.40 15.90 -13.91
N ASP A 44 -52.50 16.59 -14.24
CA ASP A 44 -52.78 17.18 -15.56
C ASP A 44 -51.87 18.38 -15.89
N SER A 45 -50.66 18.42 -15.33
CA SER A 45 -49.76 19.56 -15.49
C SER A 45 -49.27 19.63 -16.94
N ALA A 46 -49.59 20.73 -17.63
CA ALA A 46 -49.20 21.00 -19.01
C ALA A 46 -47.68 21.18 -19.23
N TRP A 47 -46.87 20.87 -18.21
CA TRP A 47 -45.41 20.98 -18.25
C TRP A 47 -44.79 19.88 -19.12
N PHE A 48 -45.29 18.65 -19.03
CA PHE A 48 -44.75 17.50 -19.76
C PHE A 48 -45.67 17.11 -20.91
N ARG A 49 -45.12 16.97 -22.12
CA ARG A 49 -45.87 16.65 -23.34
C ARG A 49 -45.74 15.17 -23.64
N ARG A 50 -44.94 14.81 -24.64
CA ARG A 50 -44.80 13.42 -25.05
C ARG A 50 -43.87 12.64 -24.14
N TYR A 51 -42.74 13.25 -23.77
CA TYR A 51 -41.76 12.59 -22.91
C TYR A 51 -42.11 12.90 -21.46
N GLN A 52 -42.21 11.84 -20.65
CA GLN A 52 -42.59 11.92 -19.25
C GLN A 52 -41.39 11.62 -18.34
N PRO A 53 -41.37 12.15 -17.11
CA PRO A 53 -40.36 11.74 -16.13
C PRO A 53 -40.43 10.24 -15.87
N HIS A 54 -39.28 9.60 -15.72
CA HIS A 54 -39.21 8.20 -15.32
C HIS A 54 -38.06 7.96 -14.34
N PHE A 55 -38.23 6.92 -13.54
CA PHE A 55 -37.30 6.46 -12.53
C PHE A 55 -36.83 5.06 -12.88
N GLY A 56 -35.60 4.73 -12.54
CA GLY A 56 -35.03 3.43 -12.84
C GLY A 56 -34.33 2.81 -11.65
N TYR A 57 -34.35 1.49 -11.60
CA TYR A 57 -33.41 0.71 -10.81
C TYR A 57 -32.60 -0.16 -11.75
N ARG A 58 -31.27 -0.11 -11.63
CA ARG A 58 -30.36 -1.01 -12.35
C ARG A 58 -29.47 -1.73 -11.36
N TYR A 59 -29.31 -3.03 -11.55
CA TYR A 59 -28.30 -3.81 -10.88
C TYR A 59 -27.35 -4.40 -11.92
N GLN A 60 -26.05 -4.11 -11.80
CA GLN A 60 -24.99 -4.69 -12.62
C GLN A 60 -24.16 -5.63 -11.77
N ALA A 61 -24.30 -6.95 -11.99
CA ALA A 61 -23.48 -7.98 -11.37
C ALA A 61 -22.16 -8.16 -12.15
N GLY A 62 -21.09 -8.47 -11.42
CA GLY A 62 -19.79 -8.78 -11.99
C GLY A 62 -18.93 -7.56 -12.33
N ASP A 63 -17.66 -7.85 -12.58
CA ASP A 63 -16.62 -6.84 -12.71
C ASP A 63 -16.77 -6.00 -13.99
N THR A 64 -16.26 -4.77 -13.92
CA THR A 64 -16.05 -3.91 -15.09
C THR A 64 -14.70 -3.20 -14.96
N ILE A 65 -14.29 -2.49 -16.00
CA ILE A 65 -13.01 -1.78 -15.96
C ILE A 65 -13.00 -0.78 -14.79
N GLY A 66 -11.95 -0.84 -13.98
CA GLY A 66 -11.79 -0.01 -12.79
C GLY A 66 -12.79 -0.25 -11.64
N ARG A 67 -13.58 -1.33 -11.66
CA ARG A 67 -14.48 -1.68 -10.55
C ARG A 67 -14.68 -3.20 -10.43
N ILE A 68 -14.41 -3.72 -9.23
CA ILE A 68 -14.62 -5.12 -8.86
C ILE A 68 -15.97 -5.22 -8.13
N GLY A 69 -16.71 -6.30 -8.35
CA GLY A 69 -18.02 -6.54 -7.72
C GLY A 69 -19.18 -5.95 -8.51
N GLY A 70 -20.37 -5.85 -7.91
CA GLY A 70 -21.56 -5.31 -8.56
C GLY A 70 -21.82 -3.82 -8.26
N LEU A 71 -22.79 -3.24 -8.97
CA LEU A 71 -23.20 -1.85 -8.83
C LEU A 71 -24.72 -1.76 -8.93
N SER A 72 -25.34 -1.28 -7.85
CA SER A 72 -26.74 -0.87 -7.86
C SER A 72 -26.84 0.61 -8.23
N SER A 73 -27.88 0.99 -8.99
CA SER A 73 -28.19 2.39 -9.23
C SER A 73 -29.69 2.67 -9.16
N LEU A 74 -30.01 3.82 -8.59
CA LEU A 74 -31.31 4.46 -8.67
C LEU A 74 -31.21 5.65 -9.60
N ASP A 75 -32.00 5.63 -10.67
CA ASP A 75 -31.94 6.57 -11.78
C ASP A 75 -33.20 7.45 -11.78
N GLY A 76 -33.05 8.71 -12.18
CA GLY A 76 -34.15 9.63 -12.44
C GLY A 76 -33.88 10.45 -13.70
N PHE A 77 -34.80 10.38 -14.65
CA PHE A 77 -34.77 11.13 -15.90
C PHE A 77 -35.92 12.13 -15.95
N LEU A 78 -35.58 13.39 -16.21
CA LEU A 78 -36.53 14.50 -16.20
C LEU A 78 -36.46 15.26 -17.53
N PRO A 79 -37.50 15.17 -18.37
CA PRO A 79 -37.72 16.08 -19.49
C PRO A 79 -37.73 17.54 -19.01
N LEU A 80 -36.98 18.43 -19.64
CA LEU A 80 -36.94 19.85 -19.27
C LEU A 80 -37.68 20.71 -20.28
N LEU A 81 -37.31 20.62 -21.56
CA LEU A 81 -37.95 21.34 -22.65
C LEU A 81 -38.14 20.40 -23.85
N GLU A 82 -39.33 20.44 -24.44
CA GLU A 82 -39.72 19.63 -25.59
C GLU A 82 -40.27 20.53 -26.70
N ALA A 83 -39.88 20.27 -27.96
CA ALA A 83 -40.43 20.98 -29.11
C ALA A 83 -41.91 20.63 -29.36
N GLU A 84 -42.66 21.50 -30.03
CA GLU A 84 -44.10 21.28 -30.32
C GLU A 84 -44.36 20.05 -31.18
N ASP A 85 -43.43 19.72 -32.08
CA ASP A 85 -43.49 18.53 -32.92
C ASP A 85 -43.00 17.25 -32.21
N GLY A 86 -42.49 17.38 -30.98
CA GLY A 86 -41.91 16.29 -30.20
C GLY A 86 -40.61 15.72 -30.79
N ASN A 87 -39.93 16.45 -31.69
CA ASN A 87 -38.68 15.98 -32.32
C ASN A 87 -37.42 16.51 -31.62
N TRP A 88 -37.55 17.27 -30.54
CA TRP A 88 -36.41 17.74 -29.75
C TRP A 88 -36.73 17.68 -28.27
N LEU A 89 -35.74 17.28 -27.48
CA LEU A 89 -35.83 17.17 -26.03
C LEU A 89 -34.53 17.60 -25.37
N THR A 90 -34.61 18.46 -24.36
CA THR A 90 -33.58 18.63 -23.33
C THR A 90 -33.99 17.91 -22.06
N PHE A 91 -33.02 17.36 -21.34
CA PHE A 91 -33.29 16.54 -20.16
C PHE A 91 -32.23 16.74 -19.08
N LEU A 92 -32.64 16.46 -17.85
CA LEU A 92 -31.79 16.22 -16.69
C LEU A 92 -31.81 14.71 -16.39
N ASP A 93 -30.67 14.13 -16.08
CA ASP A 93 -30.54 12.73 -15.66
C ASP A 93 -29.67 12.67 -14.40
N ALA A 94 -30.21 12.12 -13.32
CA ALA A 94 -29.54 12.00 -12.04
C ALA A 94 -29.54 10.54 -11.59
N ARG A 95 -28.42 10.08 -11.03
CA ARG A 95 -28.22 8.69 -10.61
C ARG A 95 -27.53 8.66 -9.26
N LEU A 96 -28.04 7.85 -8.35
CA LEU A 96 -27.37 7.44 -7.12
C LEU A 96 -26.79 6.04 -7.34
N LEU A 97 -25.53 5.84 -6.98
CA LEU A 97 -24.80 4.60 -7.19
C LEU A 97 -24.42 3.99 -5.85
N LEU A 98 -24.53 2.67 -5.74
CA LEU A 98 -24.13 1.91 -4.55
C LEU A 98 -23.27 0.73 -4.99
N ASP A 99 -22.00 0.73 -4.58
CA ASP A 99 -21.03 -0.34 -4.91
C ASP A 99 -21.17 -1.52 -3.93
N ASP A 100 -21.30 -2.75 -4.44
CA ASP A 100 -21.60 -3.90 -3.59
C ASP A 100 -20.43 -4.37 -2.71
N GLN A 101 -19.18 -4.07 -3.08
CA GLN A 101 -18.04 -4.54 -2.27
C GLN A 101 -18.00 -3.86 -0.91
N ASN A 102 -18.26 -2.56 -0.89
CA ASN A 102 -18.01 -1.71 0.28
C ASN A 102 -19.23 -0.86 0.68
N GLN A 103 -20.35 -0.96 -0.05
CA GLN A 103 -21.57 -0.15 0.14
C GLN A 103 -21.33 1.35 -0.02
N ASN A 104 -20.29 1.72 -0.76
CA ASN A 104 -19.91 3.11 -0.95
C ASN A 104 -20.81 3.81 -1.97
N LEU A 105 -21.02 5.10 -1.75
CA LEU A 105 -21.88 5.93 -2.58
C LEU A 105 -21.12 6.54 -3.76
N GLY A 106 -21.80 6.64 -4.88
CA GLY A 106 -21.42 7.48 -6.00
C GLY A 106 -22.64 8.21 -6.55
N SER A 107 -22.41 9.16 -7.43
CA SER A 107 -23.50 9.85 -8.12
C SER A 107 -23.12 10.26 -9.52
N ASN A 108 -24.11 10.35 -10.40
CA ASN A 108 -23.98 10.99 -11.70
C ASN A 108 -25.08 12.04 -11.80
N VAL A 109 -24.76 13.29 -12.14
CA VAL A 109 -25.76 14.31 -12.45
C VAL A 109 -25.40 14.93 -13.79
N GLY A 110 -26.31 14.85 -14.75
CA GLY A 110 -26.05 15.29 -16.11
C GLY A 110 -27.22 15.96 -16.78
N PHE A 111 -26.86 16.71 -17.82
CA PHE A 111 -27.78 17.40 -18.71
C PHE A 111 -27.49 16.98 -20.14
N GLY A 112 -28.54 16.85 -20.95
CA GLY A 112 -28.39 16.50 -22.36
C GLY A 112 -29.48 17.08 -23.24
N ALA A 113 -29.23 16.98 -24.54
CA ALA A 113 -30.17 17.37 -25.58
C ALA A 113 -30.16 16.33 -26.71
N ARG A 114 -31.34 16.04 -27.26
CA ARG A 114 -31.53 15.14 -28.39
C ARG A 114 -32.48 15.74 -29.41
N GLN A 115 -32.26 15.39 -30.66
CA GLN A 115 -33.12 15.72 -31.79
C GLN A 115 -33.38 14.47 -32.63
N TYR A 116 -34.66 14.21 -32.92
CA TYR A 116 -35.08 13.25 -33.94
C TYR A 116 -35.06 13.93 -35.31
N LEU A 117 -34.45 13.25 -36.28
CA LEU A 117 -34.36 13.65 -37.68
C LEU A 117 -35.22 12.68 -38.51
N PRO A 118 -36.46 13.04 -38.85
CA PRO A 118 -37.38 12.17 -39.58
C PRO A 118 -36.84 11.70 -40.93
N GLU A 119 -36.09 12.55 -41.63
CA GLU A 119 -35.53 12.27 -42.96
C GLU A 119 -34.53 11.11 -42.91
N TRP A 120 -33.87 10.91 -41.77
CA TRP A 120 -32.85 9.88 -41.57
C TRP A 120 -33.36 8.72 -40.71
N GLY A 121 -34.51 8.88 -40.04
CA GLY A 121 -35.03 7.91 -39.08
C GLY A 121 -34.09 7.73 -37.89
N ARG A 122 -33.48 8.82 -37.40
CA ARG A 122 -32.45 8.78 -36.35
C ARG A 122 -32.65 9.86 -35.31
N THR A 123 -32.34 9.51 -34.07
CA THR A 123 -32.14 10.46 -32.99
C THR A 123 -30.66 10.73 -32.83
N ILE A 124 -30.26 12.00 -32.75
CA ILE A 124 -28.90 12.43 -32.45
C ILE A 124 -28.91 13.21 -31.14
N GLY A 125 -27.85 13.11 -30.35
CA GLY A 125 -27.78 13.85 -29.10
C GLY A 125 -26.40 13.93 -28.50
N GLY A 126 -26.31 14.73 -27.44
CA GLY A 126 -25.13 14.85 -26.62
C GLY A 126 -25.48 15.21 -25.17
N TYR A 127 -24.56 14.91 -24.26
CA TYR A 127 -24.75 15.09 -22.83
C TYR A 127 -23.43 15.35 -22.11
N VAL A 128 -23.52 15.96 -20.92
CA VAL A 128 -22.42 16.19 -19.99
C VAL A 128 -22.87 15.81 -18.58
N TYR A 129 -21.98 15.22 -17.80
CA TYR A 129 -22.20 14.78 -16.43
C TYR A 129 -21.10 15.27 -15.52
N TYR A 130 -21.48 15.51 -14.27
CA TYR A 130 -20.58 15.52 -13.13
C TYR A 130 -20.77 14.21 -12.34
N ASP A 131 -19.68 13.48 -12.16
CA ASP A 131 -19.65 12.17 -11.54
C ASP A 131 -18.89 12.21 -10.21
N THR A 132 -19.34 11.44 -9.23
CA THR A 132 -18.63 11.19 -7.98
C THR A 132 -18.57 9.70 -7.69
N ARG A 133 -17.48 9.27 -7.05
CA ARG A 133 -17.30 7.89 -6.60
C ARG A 133 -16.49 7.86 -5.31
N ASP A 134 -17.04 7.22 -4.28
CA ASP A 134 -16.29 6.80 -3.10
C ASP A 134 -15.78 5.36 -3.29
N THR A 135 -14.48 5.15 -3.11
CA THR A 135 -13.85 3.81 -3.15
C THR A 135 -13.75 3.16 -1.78
N GLY A 136 -14.12 3.87 -0.71
CA GLY A 136 -14.01 3.48 0.69
C GLY A 136 -12.71 3.94 1.32
N THR A 137 -11.73 4.33 0.50
CA THR A 137 -10.48 4.93 0.95
C THR A 137 -10.31 6.36 0.44
N ARG A 138 -10.87 6.67 -0.74
CA ARG A 138 -10.80 7.99 -1.37
C ARG A 138 -12.04 8.30 -2.18
N ASN A 139 -12.33 9.60 -2.28
CA ASN A 139 -13.36 10.15 -3.14
C ASN A 139 -12.74 10.70 -4.42
N PHE A 140 -13.32 10.30 -5.56
CA PHE A 140 -12.98 10.83 -6.87
C PHE A 140 -14.18 11.57 -7.46
N SER A 141 -13.85 12.57 -8.28
CA SER A 141 -14.83 13.31 -9.07
C SER A 141 -14.37 13.37 -10.53
N GLN A 142 -15.32 13.52 -11.44
CA GLN A 142 -15.05 13.54 -12.87
C GLN A 142 -16.10 14.39 -13.59
N VAL A 143 -15.67 15.07 -14.64
CA VAL A 143 -16.57 15.56 -15.68
C VAL A 143 -16.52 14.57 -16.83
N SER A 144 -17.67 14.14 -17.31
CA SER A 144 -17.78 13.24 -18.46
C SER A 144 -18.84 13.73 -19.43
N GLY A 145 -18.87 13.15 -20.62
CA GLY A 145 -19.88 13.49 -21.60
C GLY A 145 -19.84 12.54 -22.79
N GLY A 146 -20.74 12.75 -23.72
CA GLY A 146 -20.80 11.90 -24.91
C GLY A 146 -21.69 12.46 -26.00
N ILE A 147 -21.58 11.82 -27.15
CA ILE A 147 -22.46 12.02 -28.31
C ILE A 147 -23.00 10.66 -28.75
N GLU A 148 -24.23 10.67 -29.26
CA GLU A 148 -24.89 9.45 -29.70
C GLU A 148 -25.73 9.67 -30.95
N THR A 149 -25.89 8.57 -31.69
CA THR A 149 -26.87 8.47 -32.76
C THR A 149 -27.62 7.14 -32.65
N LEU A 150 -28.93 7.23 -32.47
CA LEU A 150 -29.83 6.13 -32.14
C LEU A 150 -30.81 5.93 -33.28
N GLY A 151 -30.89 4.70 -33.80
CA GLY A 151 -31.79 4.37 -34.90
C GLY A 151 -32.65 3.15 -34.59
N ASP A 152 -33.56 2.86 -35.52
CA ASP A 152 -34.37 1.64 -35.46
C ASP A 152 -33.51 0.39 -35.66
N LEU A 153 -32.46 0.49 -36.50
CA LEU A 153 -31.57 -0.62 -36.82
C LEU A 153 -30.16 -0.48 -36.23
N TRP A 154 -29.60 0.74 -36.22
CA TRP A 154 -28.18 0.97 -35.88
C TRP A 154 -28.00 2.09 -34.87
N ASP A 155 -27.14 1.82 -33.88
CA ASP A 155 -26.74 2.73 -32.82
C ASP A 155 -25.24 2.98 -32.85
N ALA A 156 -24.81 4.18 -32.49
CA ALA A 156 -23.42 4.47 -32.17
C ALA A 156 -23.32 5.51 -31.04
N ARG A 157 -22.31 5.34 -30.19
CA ARG A 157 -22.03 6.22 -29.03
C ARG A 157 -20.52 6.43 -28.89
N LEU A 158 -20.16 7.63 -28.45
CA LEU A 158 -18.80 7.99 -28.06
C LEU A 158 -18.89 8.76 -26.73
N ASN A 159 -18.15 8.30 -25.72
CA ASN A 159 -18.06 8.94 -24.41
C ASN A 159 -16.63 9.36 -24.09
N TRP A 160 -16.49 10.38 -23.25
CA TRP A 160 -15.23 10.83 -22.68
C TRP A 160 -15.37 11.06 -21.17
N TYR A 161 -14.26 10.90 -20.45
CA TYR A 161 -14.19 10.82 -19.00
C TYR A 161 -12.95 11.56 -18.50
N VAL A 162 -13.11 12.67 -17.77
CA VAL A 162 -12.00 13.50 -17.29
C VAL A 162 -12.08 13.72 -15.77
N PRO A 163 -11.30 12.97 -14.96
CA PRO A 163 -11.24 13.17 -13.52
C PRO A 163 -10.84 14.59 -13.13
N THR A 164 -11.39 15.09 -12.02
CA THR A 164 -11.13 16.41 -11.45
C THR A 164 -10.50 16.30 -10.06
N GLY A 165 -9.80 17.35 -9.62
CA GLY A 165 -9.13 17.35 -8.31
C GLY A 165 -7.95 16.37 -8.22
N SER A 166 -7.77 15.76 -7.04
CA SER A 166 -6.70 14.79 -6.77
C SER A 166 -6.91 13.48 -7.54
N ARG A 167 -6.20 13.32 -8.65
CA ARG A 167 -6.36 12.16 -9.56
C ARG A 167 -5.59 10.92 -9.13
N ARG A 168 -4.69 11.05 -8.15
CA ARG A 168 -3.89 9.95 -7.61
C ARG A 168 -3.62 10.18 -6.13
N SER A 169 -3.89 9.18 -5.31
CA SER A 169 -3.80 9.31 -3.86
C SER A 169 -3.14 8.07 -3.25
N LEU A 170 -2.24 8.28 -2.27
CA LEU A 170 -1.73 7.22 -1.41
C LEU A 170 -2.86 6.76 -0.49
N VAL A 171 -3.14 5.45 -0.47
CA VAL A 171 -4.22 4.83 0.32
C VAL A 171 -3.70 3.88 1.38
N GLY A 172 -2.43 3.48 1.30
CA GLY A 172 -1.80 2.66 2.34
C GLY A 172 -0.33 2.42 2.08
N THR A 173 0.34 1.91 3.11
CA THR A 173 1.73 1.46 3.06
C THR A 173 1.84 0.12 3.78
N SER A 174 2.67 -0.77 3.28
CA SER A 174 3.08 -1.99 3.96
C SER A 174 4.59 -2.02 4.03
N HIS A 175 5.13 -2.29 5.21
CA HIS A 175 6.57 -2.42 5.44
C HIS A 175 6.81 -3.74 6.15
N THR A 176 7.51 -4.66 5.49
CA THR A 176 7.76 -6.01 6.01
C THR A 176 9.23 -6.37 5.96
N LEU A 177 9.64 -7.37 6.75
CA LEU A 177 10.96 -7.99 6.61
C LEU A 177 11.16 -8.56 5.21
N GLY A 178 12.42 -8.56 4.77
CA GLY A 178 12.86 -9.04 3.47
C GLY A 178 13.60 -7.97 2.66
N GLY A 179 14.40 -8.36 1.68
CA GLY A 179 15.26 -7.44 0.92
C GLY A 179 16.52 -7.02 1.67
N PRO A 180 17.51 -6.43 0.97
CA PRO A 180 18.73 -5.92 1.60
C PRO A 180 18.45 -4.67 2.43
N SER A 181 19.23 -4.49 3.50
CA SER A 181 19.36 -3.20 4.19
C SER A 181 20.53 -2.41 3.59
N GLN A 182 20.47 -1.08 3.68
CA GLN A 182 21.53 -0.19 3.24
C GLN A 182 21.54 1.10 4.05
N PHE A 183 22.71 1.71 4.20
CA PHE A 183 22.86 3.04 4.76
C PHE A 183 22.66 4.10 3.70
N ILE A 184 21.96 5.18 4.05
CA ILE A 184 21.83 6.38 3.23
C ILE A 184 21.94 7.58 4.17
N GLY A 185 22.99 8.37 4.02
CA GLY A 185 23.31 9.43 4.98
C GLY A 185 23.54 8.85 6.38
N HIS A 186 22.79 9.35 7.35
CA HIS A 186 22.83 8.89 8.75
C HIS A 186 21.77 7.84 9.09
N TYR A 187 21.09 7.28 8.11
CA TYR A 187 19.93 6.42 8.36
C TYR A 187 20.06 5.05 7.74
N LEU A 188 19.42 4.08 8.36
CA LEU A 188 19.29 2.73 7.85
C LEU A 188 17.96 2.55 7.13
N TYR A 189 18.02 2.14 5.88
CA TYR A 189 16.88 1.74 5.08
C TYR A 189 16.89 0.22 4.88
N GLY A 190 15.71 -0.38 4.77
CA GLY A 190 15.60 -1.81 4.47
C GLY A 190 14.16 -2.30 4.50
N GLY A 191 14.01 -3.62 4.44
CA GLY A 191 12.69 -4.23 4.33
C GLY A 191 12.08 -4.07 2.93
N ILE A 192 10.91 -4.65 2.74
CA ILE A 192 10.07 -4.44 1.56
C ILE A 192 9.05 -3.37 1.93
N LEU A 193 9.24 -2.14 1.43
CA LEU A 193 8.26 -1.06 1.57
C LEU A 193 7.43 -0.98 0.28
N THR A 194 6.14 -1.23 0.41
CA THR A 194 5.17 -1.13 -0.68
C THR A 194 4.18 -0.03 -0.38
N ARG A 195 4.02 0.91 -1.33
CA ARG A 195 3.03 1.99 -1.29
C ARG A 195 1.86 1.68 -2.23
N TYR A 196 0.65 1.76 -1.71
CA TYR A 196 -0.58 1.51 -2.45
C TYR A 196 -1.23 2.82 -2.85
N TYR A 197 -1.53 2.98 -4.12
CA TYR A 197 -2.20 4.17 -4.65
C TYR A 197 -3.49 3.80 -5.36
N GLN A 198 -4.44 4.73 -5.36
CA GLN A 198 -5.58 4.71 -6.28
C GLN A 198 -5.48 5.89 -7.24
N ALA A 199 -5.71 5.63 -8.52
CA ALA A 199 -5.64 6.63 -9.56
C ALA A 199 -6.90 6.64 -10.44
N ALA A 200 -7.61 7.76 -10.46
CA ALA A 200 -8.74 7.95 -11.37
C ALA A 200 -8.25 8.19 -12.79
N MET A 201 -8.83 7.46 -13.75
CA MET A 201 -8.35 7.45 -15.14
C MET A 201 -9.12 8.43 -16.02
N THR A 202 -8.38 9.17 -16.85
CA THR A 202 -8.94 9.89 -18.00
C THR A 202 -9.10 8.92 -19.16
N GLY A 203 -10.21 8.97 -19.88
CA GLY A 203 -10.40 8.08 -21.01
C GLY A 203 -11.56 8.40 -21.92
N VAL A 204 -11.72 7.54 -22.92
CA VAL A 204 -12.78 7.56 -23.92
C VAL A 204 -13.25 6.14 -24.21
N ASP A 205 -14.53 5.98 -24.54
CA ASP A 205 -15.04 4.72 -25.08
C ASP A 205 -15.98 4.97 -26.26
N MET A 206 -15.97 4.04 -27.21
CA MET A 206 -16.84 4.06 -28.37
C MET A 206 -17.52 2.70 -28.51
N GLU A 207 -18.82 2.70 -28.82
CA GLU A 207 -19.54 1.50 -29.20
C GLU A 207 -20.47 1.75 -30.39
N ALA A 208 -20.61 0.75 -31.25
CA ALA A 208 -21.61 0.72 -32.30
C ALA A 208 -22.33 -0.63 -32.26
N GLY A 209 -23.63 -0.63 -32.56
CA GLY A 209 -24.42 -1.84 -32.47
C GLY A 209 -25.62 -1.86 -33.40
N ARG A 210 -26.15 -3.06 -33.58
CA ARG A 210 -27.26 -3.35 -34.48
C ARG A 210 -28.36 -4.11 -33.76
N LYS A 211 -29.61 -3.81 -34.11
CA LYS A 211 -30.77 -4.67 -33.84
C LYS A 211 -30.64 -5.99 -34.61
N ILE A 212 -30.65 -7.09 -33.89
CA ILE A 212 -30.45 -8.46 -34.39
C ILE A 212 -31.77 -9.21 -34.47
N LEU A 213 -32.64 -9.04 -33.49
CA LEU A 213 -33.93 -9.72 -33.39
C LEU A 213 -34.96 -8.76 -32.77
N THR A 214 -36.16 -8.67 -33.34
CA THR A 214 -37.23 -7.83 -32.81
C THR A 214 -38.59 -8.53 -32.91
N SER A 215 -39.43 -8.32 -31.91
CA SER A 215 -40.85 -8.66 -31.83
C SER A 215 -41.54 -7.67 -30.88
N ASP A 216 -42.87 -7.77 -30.72
CA ASP A 216 -43.60 -6.92 -29.80
C ASP A 216 -43.10 -7.01 -28.34
N SER A 217 -42.53 -8.15 -27.94
CA SER A 217 -42.08 -8.46 -26.57
C SER A 217 -40.58 -8.67 -26.44
N MET A 218 -39.80 -8.40 -27.49
CA MET A 218 -38.35 -8.55 -27.46
C MET A 218 -37.65 -7.63 -28.48
N ASP A 219 -36.66 -6.84 -28.05
CA ASP A 219 -35.70 -6.15 -28.93
C ASP A 219 -34.28 -6.51 -28.48
N VAL A 220 -33.57 -7.30 -29.29
CA VAL A 220 -32.20 -7.74 -29.05
C VAL A 220 -31.24 -6.95 -29.92
N ARG A 221 -30.29 -6.28 -29.28
CA ARG A 221 -29.22 -5.51 -29.93
C ARG A 221 -27.85 -6.02 -29.51
N ALA A 222 -26.93 -6.10 -30.47
CA ALA A 222 -25.54 -6.46 -30.23
C ALA A 222 -24.63 -5.28 -30.55
N PHE A 223 -23.67 -5.01 -29.66
CA PHE A 223 -22.75 -3.88 -29.69
C PHE A 223 -21.30 -4.38 -29.63
N ALA A 224 -20.42 -3.69 -30.35
CA ALA A 224 -18.97 -3.86 -30.28
C ALA A 224 -18.29 -2.49 -30.28
N GLY A 225 -17.11 -2.42 -29.67
CA GLY A 225 -16.45 -1.16 -29.41
C GLY A 225 -15.04 -1.29 -28.84
N TRP A 226 -14.47 -0.14 -28.52
CA TRP A 226 -13.14 -0.02 -27.93
C TRP A 226 -13.12 1.09 -26.88
N TYR A 227 -12.09 1.08 -26.05
CA TYR A 227 -11.83 2.14 -25.09
C TYR A 227 -10.34 2.39 -24.90
N HIS A 228 -10.03 3.59 -24.41
CA HIS A 228 -8.71 3.99 -23.95
C HIS A 228 -8.82 4.71 -22.62
N PHE A 229 -8.05 4.27 -21.62
CA PHE A 229 -7.92 4.95 -20.32
C PHE A 229 -6.45 5.10 -19.91
N GLN A 230 -6.13 6.20 -19.24
CA GLN A 230 -4.79 6.48 -18.70
C GLN A 230 -4.84 7.22 -17.36
N ALA A 231 -3.85 6.98 -16.51
CA ALA A 231 -3.63 7.71 -15.27
C ALA A 231 -2.13 7.80 -14.92
N PRO A 232 -1.70 8.79 -14.12
CA PRO A 232 -0.31 8.86 -13.65
C PRO A 232 0.09 7.60 -12.88
N GLY A 233 1.23 7.02 -13.23
CA GLY A 233 1.73 5.78 -12.61
C GLY A 233 1.02 4.50 -13.05
N SER A 234 0.07 4.58 -13.99
CA SER A 234 -0.63 3.42 -14.57
C SER A 234 -0.11 3.12 -15.98
N GLN A 235 -0.14 1.84 -16.36
CA GLN A 235 -0.09 1.47 -17.76
C GLN A 235 -1.36 1.98 -18.48
N GLN A 236 -1.25 2.35 -19.75
CA GLN A 236 -2.41 2.72 -20.55
C GLN A 236 -3.29 1.50 -20.83
N ALA A 237 -4.59 1.62 -20.60
CA ALA A 237 -5.59 0.59 -20.85
C ALA A 237 -6.23 0.81 -22.22
N TRP A 238 -5.70 0.16 -23.25
CA TRP A 238 -6.36 0.00 -24.55
C TRP A 238 -7.09 -1.34 -24.57
N GLY A 239 -8.40 -1.32 -24.81
CA GLY A 239 -9.20 -2.52 -24.78
C GLY A 239 -10.35 -2.53 -25.78
N TRP A 240 -10.93 -3.71 -25.94
CA TRP A 240 -12.16 -3.91 -26.71
C TRP A 240 -13.32 -4.22 -25.76
N LYS A 241 -14.54 -3.90 -26.20
CA LYS A 241 -15.78 -4.19 -25.48
C LYS A 241 -16.85 -4.72 -26.42
N THR A 242 -17.66 -5.65 -25.91
CA THR A 242 -18.87 -6.13 -26.57
C THR A 242 -20.01 -6.14 -25.56
N ARG A 243 -21.23 -5.91 -26.03
CA ARG A 243 -22.43 -5.94 -25.20
C ARG A 243 -23.61 -6.49 -25.99
N VAL A 244 -24.40 -7.34 -25.37
CA VAL A 244 -25.72 -7.74 -25.87
C VAL A 244 -26.76 -7.15 -24.94
N GLU A 245 -27.71 -6.42 -25.51
CA GLU A 245 -28.88 -5.88 -24.83
C GLU A 245 -30.11 -6.65 -25.30
N ASN A 246 -30.96 -7.04 -24.36
CA ASN A 246 -32.28 -7.59 -24.63
C ASN A 246 -33.31 -6.77 -23.86
N ARG A 247 -34.13 -6.00 -24.57
CA ARG A 247 -35.31 -5.34 -24.01
C ARG A 247 -36.47 -6.29 -24.08
N ILE A 248 -37.07 -6.56 -22.94
CA ILE A 248 -38.29 -7.39 -22.83
C ILE A 248 -39.52 -6.47 -22.93
N SER A 249 -39.37 -5.21 -22.51
CA SER A 249 -40.34 -4.14 -22.69
C SER A 249 -39.62 -2.79 -22.65
N ASP A 250 -40.37 -1.72 -22.82
CA ASP A 250 -39.93 -0.35 -22.56
C ASP A 250 -39.80 -0.01 -21.05
N MET A 251 -39.92 -1.02 -20.19
CA MET A 251 -39.65 -0.93 -18.76
C MET A 251 -38.50 -1.84 -18.32
N VAL A 252 -38.23 -2.95 -19.01
CA VAL A 252 -37.27 -3.97 -18.53
C VAL A 252 -36.25 -4.30 -19.60
N ALA A 253 -34.97 -4.14 -19.24
CA ALA A 253 -33.84 -4.47 -20.10
C ALA A 253 -32.80 -5.34 -19.38
N LEU A 254 -32.24 -6.30 -20.11
CA LEU A 254 -31.13 -7.14 -19.70
C LEU A 254 -29.91 -6.79 -20.55
N ASN A 255 -28.73 -6.78 -19.94
CA ASN A 255 -27.47 -6.58 -20.65
C ASN A 255 -26.42 -7.60 -20.21
N LEU A 256 -25.64 -8.09 -21.16
CA LEU A 256 -24.43 -8.87 -20.92
C LEU A 256 -23.27 -8.18 -21.61
N GLY A 257 -22.23 -7.82 -20.86
CA GLY A 257 -21.03 -7.16 -21.35
C GLY A 257 -19.78 -8.00 -21.14
N VAL A 258 -18.89 -8.04 -22.14
CA VAL A 258 -17.55 -8.63 -22.05
C VAL A 258 -16.54 -7.62 -22.56
N GLN A 259 -15.47 -7.41 -21.80
CA GLN A 259 -14.42 -6.44 -22.11
C GLN A 259 -13.05 -7.04 -21.75
N ASN A 260 -11.99 -6.62 -22.45
CA ASN A 260 -10.63 -7.05 -22.12
C ASN A 260 -9.58 -5.97 -22.46
N ASP A 261 -8.64 -5.80 -21.53
CA ASP A 261 -7.41 -5.03 -21.70
C ASP A 261 -6.28 -5.60 -20.80
N ARG A 262 -5.10 -4.97 -20.84
CA ARG A 262 -3.90 -5.44 -20.10
C ARG A 262 -3.81 -4.95 -18.65
N VAL A 263 -4.61 -3.95 -18.26
CA VAL A 263 -4.66 -3.36 -16.92
C VAL A 263 -5.76 -4.03 -16.10
N PHE A 264 -6.97 -4.14 -16.64
CA PHE A 264 -8.13 -4.71 -15.92
C PHE A 264 -8.44 -6.17 -16.26
N ASN A 265 -7.67 -6.79 -17.16
CA ASN A 265 -7.90 -8.15 -17.65
C ASN A 265 -9.29 -8.32 -18.29
N THR A 266 -9.74 -9.57 -18.46
CA THR A 266 -11.10 -9.84 -18.96
C THR A 266 -12.12 -9.58 -17.85
N THR A 267 -13.10 -8.72 -18.12
CA THR A 267 -14.23 -8.46 -17.22
C THR A 267 -15.53 -8.88 -17.90
N VAL A 268 -16.44 -9.46 -17.11
CA VAL A 268 -17.76 -9.89 -17.56
C VAL A 268 -18.78 -9.35 -16.57
N ASN A 269 -19.81 -8.68 -17.09
CA ASN A 269 -20.90 -8.16 -16.28
C ASN A 269 -22.26 -8.46 -16.89
N PHE A 270 -23.24 -8.66 -16.04
CA PHE A 270 -24.64 -8.82 -16.41
C PHE A 270 -25.45 -7.76 -15.67
N SER A 271 -26.38 -7.07 -16.34
CA SER A 271 -27.23 -6.11 -15.66
C SER A 271 -28.70 -6.25 -16.00
N VAL A 272 -29.55 -6.09 -14.98
CA VAL A 272 -31.00 -5.95 -15.09
C VAL A 272 -31.35 -4.50 -14.82
N SER A 273 -32.15 -3.90 -15.70
CA SER A 273 -32.65 -2.53 -15.54
C SER A 273 -34.18 -2.55 -15.58
N ILE A 274 -34.79 -1.85 -14.65
CA ILE A 274 -36.24 -1.66 -14.54
C ILE A 274 -36.49 -0.15 -14.53
N SER A 275 -37.37 0.34 -15.40
CA SER A 275 -37.76 1.73 -15.54
C SER A 275 -39.27 1.89 -15.37
N TRP A 276 -39.69 2.90 -14.61
CA TRP A 276 -41.08 3.18 -14.31
C TRP A 276 -41.34 4.70 -14.16
N PRO A 277 -42.45 5.24 -14.73
CA PRO A 277 -43.32 4.60 -15.72
C PRO A 277 -42.53 4.24 -17.00
N SER A 278 -43.21 3.70 -18.01
CA SER A 278 -42.56 3.26 -19.24
C SER A 278 -41.74 4.40 -19.86
N ILE A 279 -40.55 4.10 -20.40
CA ILE A 279 -39.64 5.16 -20.90
C ILE A 279 -40.23 5.93 -22.08
N THR A 280 -41.25 5.37 -22.75
CA THR A 280 -41.96 6.00 -23.87
C THR A 280 -43.25 6.70 -23.44
N GLY A 281 -43.72 6.47 -22.22
CA GLY A 281 -44.99 6.99 -21.69
C GLY A 281 -46.25 6.55 -22.46
N ARG A 282 -46.15 5.58 -23.39
CA ARG A 282 -47.26 5.22 -24.29
C ARG A 282 -48.24 4.24 -23.62
N ARG A 283 -49.55 4.49 -23.76
CA ARG A 283 -50.66 3.62 -23.30
C ARG A 283 -50.80 2.28 -24.07
N ALA A 284 -50.09 2.08 -25.18
CA ALA A 284 -50.31 0.96 -26.10
C ALA A 284 -49.66 -0.39 -25.68
N GLY A 285 -49.32 -0.53 -24.39
CA GLY A 285 -48.76 -1.75 -23.82
C GLY A 285 -47.22 -1.79 -23.81
N LEU A 286 -46.69 -2.76 -23.06
CA LEU A 286 -45.27 -3.07 -22.88
C LEU A 286 -44.64 -3.49 -24.22
N LYS A 287 -44.23 -2.53 -25.04
CA LYS A 287 -43.53 -2.82 -26.32
C LYS A 287 -42.03 -2.83 -26.09
N ALA A 288 -41.37 -3.89 -26.52
CA ALA A 288 -39.92 -3.98 -26.44
C ALA A 288 -39.22 -3.16 -27.54
N ASP A 289 -39.79 -3.12 -28.74
CA ASP A 289 -39.25 -2.33 -29.85
C ASP A 289 -39.60 -0.85 -29.65
N ILE A 290 -38.56 -0.02 -29.50
CA ILE A 290 -38.69 1.43 -29.33
C ILE A 290 -38.17 2.13 -30.58
N PRO A 291 -39.04 2.84 -31.34
CA PRO A 291 -38.64 3.54 -32.54
C PRO A 291 -37.74 4.72 -32.19
N ALA A 292 -36.83 5.09 -33.09
CA ALA A 292 -35.79 6.09 -32.89
C ALA A 292 -36.31 7.40 -32.29
N ARG A 293 -37.49 7.87 -32.71
CA ARG A 293 -38.16 9.05 -32.15
C ARG A 293 -38.45 8.93 -30.65
N ASP A 294 -38.87 7.77 -30.16
CA ASP A 294 -39.19 7.60 -28.74
C ASP A 294 -37.94 7.45 -27.87
N ARG A 295 -36.80 7.15 -28.48
CA ARG A 295 -35.52 7.03 -27.78
C ARG A 295 -34.96 8.36 -27.28
N LEU A 296 -35.62 9.48 -27.57
CA LEU A 296 -35.34 10.79 -26.95
C LEU A 296 -35.45 10.71 -25.43
N GLY A 297 -36.32 9.85 -24.88
CA GLY A 297 -36.51 9.66 -23.44
C GLY A 297 -35.57 8.66 -22.76
N GLU A 298 -34.62 8.02 -23.47
CA GLU A 298 -33.75 6.99 -22.85
C GLU A 298 -32.65 7.59 -21.96
N SER A 299 -32.32 7.04 -20.80
CA SER A 299 -31.11 7.50 -20.11
C SER A 299 -29.86 7.21 -20.95
N PRO A 300 -28.88 8.13 -21.05
CA PRO A 300 -27.63 7.90 -21.77
C PRO A 300 -26.86 6.65 -21.30
N GLU A 301 -26.39 5.83 -22.24
CA GLU A 301 -25.55 4.66 -21.94
C GLU A 301 -24.06 5.04 -21.98
N ARG A 302 -23.42 4.86 -20.83
CA ARG A 302 -22.03 5.23 -20.53
C ARG A 302 -21.55 4.38 -19.35
N LEU A 303 -20.24 4.32 -19.13
CA LEU A 303 -19.71 3.89 -17.83
C LEU A 303 -20.26 4.81 -16.73
N ARG A 304 -20.91 4.21 -15.73
CA ARG A 304 -21.56 4.94 -14.63
C ARG A 304 -20.62 5.23 -13.47
N SER A 305 -19.62 4.38 -13.28
CA SER A 305 -18.62 4.53 -12.23
C SER A 305 -17.31 5.05 -12.81
N ILE A 306 -16.64 5.95 -12.08
CA ILE A 306 -15.33 6.49 -12.47
C ILE A 306 -14.33 5.34 -12.52
N VAL A 307 -13.62 5.16 -13.64
CA VAL A 307 -12.58 4.12 -13.76
C VAL A 307 -11.40 4.46 -12.84
N VAL A 308 -11.09 3.58 -11.90
CA VAL A 308 -9.98 3.72 -10.94
C VAL A 308 -9.02 2.54 -11.08
N ASP A 309 -7.74 2.84 -11.20
CA ASP A 309 -6.66 1.86 -11.16
C ASP A 309 -6.08 1.76 -9.74
N ASN A 310 -5.85 0.53 -9.27
CA ASN A 310 -5.24 0.23 -7.98
C ASN A 310 -3.76 -0.14 -8.22
N GLN A 311 -2.85 0.73 -7.76
CA GLN A 311 -1.43 0.60 -8.00
C GLN A 311 -0.70 0.12 -6.76
N SER A 312 0.30 -0.73 -6.95
CA SER A 312 1.27 -1.14 -5.93
C SER A 312 2.66 -0.77 -6.41
N ILE A 313 3.38 0.06 -5.62
CA ILE A 313 4.73 0.50 -5.94
C ILE A 313 5.65 0.12 -4.79
N GLN A 314 6.61 -0.76 -5.06
CA GLN A 314 7.68 -1.08 -4.14
C GLN A 314 8.77 0.01 -4.20
N ASP A 315 9.18 0.52 -3.05
CA ASP A 315 10.29 1.47 -2.93
C ASP A 315 11.61 0.73 -3.18
N PRO A 316 12.46 1.20 -4.10
CA PRO A 316 13.71 0.52 -4.43
C PRO A 316 14.67 0.42 -3.24
N ASN A 317 14.60 1.36 -2.30
CA ASN A 317 15.47 1.37 -1.13
C ASN A 317 14.86 0.74 0.11
N GLY A 318 13.63 0.23 0.02
CA GLY A 318 12.85 -0.15 1.18
C GLY A 318 12.37 1.07 1.98
N GLY A 319 12.14 0.88 3.27
CA GLY A 319 11.68 1.93 4.18
C GLY A 319 12.71 2.24 5.25
N LEU A 320 12.60 3.44 5.82
CA LEU A 320 13.40 3.86 6.97
C LEU A 320 13.17 2.90 8.15
N LEU A 321 14.24 2.41 8.77
CA LEU A 321 14.15 1.50 9.91
C LEU A 321 14.08 2.29 11.22
N ILE A 322 13.05 1.99 12.00
CA ILE A 322 12.64 2.69 13.20
C ILE A 322 13.02 1.85 14.41
N ASN A 323 13.65 2.48 15.40
CA ASN A 323 13.88 1.90 16.70
C ASN A 323 12.53 1.77 17.44
N PRO A 324 12.06 0.54 17.74
CA PRO A 324 10.76 0.36 18.39
C PRO A 324 10.75 0.86 19.84
N ALA A 325 11.91 1.06 20.48
CA ALA A 325 12.00 1.60 21.83
C ALA A 325 11.75 3.11 21.88
N THR A 326 12.22 3.85 20.87
CA THR A 326 12.13 5.33 20.84
C THR A 326 11.06 5.85 19.88
N GLY A 327 10.64 5.04 18.90
CA GLY A 327 9.75 5.46 17.81
C GLY A 327 10.46 6.33 16.76
N ASN A 328 11.76 6.59 16.93
CA ASN A 328 12.57 7.37 16.00
C ASN A 328 13.30 6.46 15.00
N PRO A 329 13.64 6.97 13.80
CA PRO A 329 14.59 6.31 12.92
C PRO A 329 15.93 6.06 13.62
N TYR A 330 16.55 4.91 13.36
CA TYR A 330 17.94 4.73 13.79
C TYR A 330 18.85 5.76 13.13
N TYR A 331 19.56 6.51 13.96
CA TYR A 331 20.54 7.49 13.54
C TYR A 331 21.96 6.94 13.72
N PHE A 332 22.78 7.01 12.67
CA PHE A 332 24.11 6.45 12.63
C PHE A 332 25.19 7.53 12.58
N MET A 333 26.25 7.31 13.33
CA MET A 333 27.53 7.98 13.19
C MET A 333 28.57 6.96 12.72
N HIS A 334 28.92 7.04 11.44
CA HIS A 334 29.92 6.15 10.86
C HIS A 334 31.32 6.66 11.17
N VAL A 335 32.20 5.71 11.52
CA VAL A 335 33.63 5.96 11.70
C VAL A 335 34.38 5.01 10.77
N ALA A 336 35.27 5.53 9.94
CA ALA A 336 36.04 4.72 8.99
C ALA A 336 37.42 5.32 8.71
N SER A 337 38.38 4.47 8.34
CA SER A 337 39.76 4.90 8.08
C SER A 337 39.80 5.83 6.87
N GLY A 338 40.35 7.03 7.05
CA GLY A 338 40.38 8.07 6.01
C GLY A 338 39.13 8.95 5.92
N GLY A 339 38.10 8.70 6.72
CA GLY A 339 36.99 9.65 6.92
C GLY A 339 37.49 10.97 7.52
N ASN A 340 36.77 12.08 7.37
CA ASN A 340 37.17 13.38 7.93
C ASN A 340 36.05 14.43 8.01
N SER A 341 34.78 14.00 7.99
CA SER A 341 33.66 14.92 7.74
C SER A 341 32.52 14.80 8.75
N ASP A 342 31.27 14.54 8.33
CA ASP A 342 30.05 14.75 9.12
C ASP A 342 29.49 13.50 9.82
N GLY A 343 30.10 12.34 9.59
CA GLY A 343 29.71 11.07 10.22
C GLY A 343 28.62 10.30 9.48
N SER A 344 28.23 10.74 8.28
CA SER A 344 27.34 9.97 7.41
C SER A 344 28.04 8.73 6.85
N TYR A 345 27.28 7.79 6.27
CA TYR A 345 27.87 6.62 5.61
C TYR A 345 28.77 7.00 4.43
N GLU A 346 28.35 8.01 3.66
CA GLU A 346 29.09 8.50 2.49
C GLU A 346 30.32 9.34 2.88
N ASP A 347 30.32 9.93 4.09
CA ASP A 347 31.38 10.81 4.57
C ASP A 347 31.65 10.64 6.08
N PRO A 348 32.23 9.49 6.49
CA PRO A 348 32.36 9.12 7.90
C PRO A 348 33.38 9.96 8.66
N TYR A 349 33.34 9.87 9.99
CA TYR A 349 34.39 10.40 10.85
C TYR A 349 35.68 9.56 10.75
N ALA A 350 36.84 10.22 10.91
CA ALA A 350 38.16 9.57 10.90
C ALA A 350 38.41 8.68 12.14
N THR A 351 37.80 9.07 13.27
CA THR A 351 38.16 8.63 14.62
C THR A 351 36.91 8.58 15.49
N LEU A 352 36.90 7.68 16.48
CA LEU A 352 35.87 7.67 17.52
C LEU A 352 35.87 8.99 18.30
N ALA A 353 37.02 9.59 18.58
CA ALA A 353 37.09 10.87 19.27
C ALA A 353 36.32 11.98 18.55
N ALA A 354 36.43 12.05 17.22
CA ALA A 354 35.64 12.98 16.42
C ALA A 354 34.13 12.67 16.48
N ALA A 355 33.76 11.39 16.37
CA ALA A 355 32.36 10.99 16.47
C ALA A 355 31.75 11.29 17.86
N PHE A 356 32.50 11.09 18.94
CA PHE A 356 32.06 11.38 20.32
C PHE A 356 32.13 12.87 20.68
N ALA A 357 32.92 13.66 19.94
CA ALA A 357 32.89 15.12 20.05
C ALA A 357 31.67 15.75 19.38
N ASP A 358 30.97 15.01 18.50
CA ASP A 358 29.74 15.50 17.87
C ASP A 358 28.61 15.67 18.90
N PRO A 359 27.98 16.86 18.98
CA PRO A 359 26.87 17.10 19.89
C PRO A 359 25.70 16.12 19.74
N ARG A 360 25.49 15.58 18.53
CA ARG A 360 24.44 14.57 18.26
C ARG A 360 24.76 13.25 18.95
N THR A 361 26.04 12.85 19.00
CA THR A 361 26.45 11.64 19.73
C THR A 361 26.29 11.83 21.24
N GLN A 362 26.64 13.01 21.74
CA GLN A 362 26.50 13.36 23.17
C GLN A 362 25.04 13.43 23.64
N ALA A 363 24.09 13.61 22.72
CA ALA A 363 22.67 13.65 23.03
C ALA A 363 22.05 12.26 23.27
N GLY A 364 22.70 11.18 22.82
CA GLY A 364 22.16 9.81 22.89
C GLY A 364 21.22 9.46 21.72
N ASP A 365 20.55 8.30 21.82
CA ASP A 365 19.69 7.71 20.76
C ASP A 365 20.42 7.61 19.40
N VAL A 366 21.65 7.07 19.44
CA VAL A 366 22.56 7.01 18.29
C VAL A 366 23.28 5.68 18.22
N VAL A 367 23.59 5.24 17.01
CA VAL A 367 24.48 4.11 16.75
C VAL A 367 25.80 4.65 16.19
N VAL A 368 26.86 4.62 17.00
CA VAL A 368 28.22 4.85 16.52
C VAL A 368 28.72 3.54 15.91
N TYR A 369 28.94 3.53 14.59
CA TYR A 369 29.29 2.32 13.86
C TYR A 369 30.70 2.42 13.26
N ASP A 370 31.64 1.67 13.84
CA ASP A 370 33.08 1.75 13.52
C ASP A 370 33.51 0.64 12.54
N HIS A 371 34.03 1.08 11.40
CA HIS A 371 34.50 0.27 10.27
C HIS A 371 36.02 0.20 10.20
N ARG A 372 36.74 0.81 11.14
CA ARG A 372 38.20 0.92 11.09
C ARG A 372 38.90 -0.39 11.42
N SER A 373 40.12 -0.50 10.90
CA SER A 373 41.12 -1.49 11.30
C SER A 373 42.25 -0.90 12.15
N ASP A 374 42.22 0.42 12.40
CA ASP A 374 43.32 1.15 13.00
C ASP A 374 43.16 1.26 14.53
N SER A 375 44.26 1.66 15.18
CA SER A 375 44.28 1.90 16.62
C SER A 375 44.00 3.36 16.97
N GLU A 376 43.26 3.58 18.04
CA GLU A 376 43.00 4.89 18.62
C GLU A 376 43.24 4.88 20.13
N THR A 377 43.72 5.99 20.68
CA THR A 377 43.83 6.20 22.12
C THR A 377 42.74 7.14 22.60
N GLY A 378 41.97 6.76 23.61
CA GLY A 378 40.90 7.61 24.12
C GLY A 378 40.08 7.00 25.24
N THR A 379 39.31 7.85 25.92
CA THR A 379 38.24 7.42 26.81
C THR A 379 36.92 7.90 26.23
N PHE A 380 35.98 6.97 26.08
CA PHE A 380 34.71 7.23 25.41
C PHE A 380 33.55 7.00 26.37
N THR A 381 32.86 8.08 26.72
CA THR A 381 31.66 8.03 27.57
C THR A 381 30.43 8.02 26.69
N LEU A 382 29.62 6.96 26.81
CA LEU A 382 28.38 6.79 26.07
C LEU A 382 27.27 7.58 26.76
N ALA A 383 26.54 8.38 25.98
CA ALA A 383 25.26 8.91 26.43
C ALA A 383 24.21 7.78 26.51
N ASP A 384 23.11 8.03 27.22
CA ASP A 384 22.01 7.07 27.28
C ASP A 384 21.49 6.70 25.87
N GLN A 385 21.06 5.46 25.69
CA GLN A 385 20.55 4.91 24.43
C GLN A 385 21.58 4.96 23.28
N THR A 386 22.87 5.00 23.60
CA THR A 386 23.96 4.94 22.61
C THR A 386 24.42 3.49 22.40
N GLN A 387 24.53 3.09 21.14
CA GLN A 387 25.16 1.82 20.77
C GLN A 387 26.48 2.11 20.06
N VAL A 388 27.55 1.48 20.50
CA VAL A 388 28.87 1.56 19.88
C VAL A 388 29.19 0.18 19.35
N LEU A 389 29.09 0.04 18.04
CA LEU A 389 29.18 -1.24 17.35
C LEU A 389 30.36 -1.18 16.38
N SER A 390 31.06 -2.30 16.22
CA SER A 390 32.02 -2.45 15.13
C SER A 390 31.48 -3.31 14.00
N SER A 391 32.07 -3.16 12.82
CA SER A 391 31.80 -4.02 11.66
C SER A 391 32.29 -5.47 11.83
N GLY A 392 33.07 -5.77 12.86
CA GLY A 392 33.75 -7.05 13.06
C GLY A 392 32.81 -8.26 13.13
N PRO A 393 31.98 -8.40 14.18
CA PRO A 393 30.97 -9.44 14.29
C PRO A 393 29.71 -9.09 13.48
N THR A 394 28.83 -10.07 13.27
CA THR A 394 27.48 -9.79 12.76
C THR A 394 26.71 -8.94 13.78
N GLN A 395 26.21 -7.78 13.35
CA GLN A 395 25.47 -6.85 14.20
C GLN A 395 23.99 -6.87 13.82
N PHE A 396 23.11 -6.79 14.81
CA PHE A 396 21.67 -6.80 14.62
C PHE A 396 21.00 -5.64 15.35
N LEU A 397 19.97 -5.07 14.72
CA LEU A 397 19.07 -4.11 15.35
C LEU A 397 17.64 -4.63 15.34
N ASN A 398 16.92 -4.40 16.43
CA ASN A 398 15.48 -4.61 16.49
C ASN A 398 14.77 -3.41 15.86
N THR A 399 13.89 -3.63 14.90
CA THR A 399 13.19 -2.57 14.17
C THR A 399 11.67 -2.76 14.24
N GLN A 400 10.89 -1.80 13.75
CA GLN A 400 9.43 -1.92 13.62
C GLN A 400 8.98 -3.10 12.75
N ILE A 401 9.86 -3.61 11.88
CA ILE A 401 9.57 -4.78 11.05
C ILE A 401 10.14 -6.07 11.64
N GLY A 402 10.96 -6.01 12.68
CA GLY A 402 11.65 -7.14 13.32
C GLY A 402 13.17 -6.97 13.35
N GLN A 403 13.91 -8.04 13.64
CA GLN A 403 15.37 -7.98 13.72
C GLN A 403 16.01 -7.91 12.32
N VAL A 404 16.90 -6.94 12.11
CA VAL A 404 17.61 -6.70 10.85
C VAL A 404 19.12 -6.70 11.10
N SER A 405 19.86 -7.41 10.25
CA SER A 405 21.33 -7.37 10.27
C SER A 405 21.81 -6.03 9.72
N LEU A 406 22.82 -5.43 10.35
CA LEU A 406 23.45 -4.23 9.83
C LEU A 406 24.21 -4.56 8.53
N PRO A 407 24.11 -3.71 7.49
CA PRO A 407 25.01 -3.74 6.35
C PRO A 407 26.46 -3.64 6.82
N ASP A 408 27.38 -4.23 6.06
CA ASP A 408 28.81 -4.18 6.33
C ASP A 408 29.24 -4.70 7.71
N SER A 409 28.41 -5.55 8.35
CA SER A 409 28.80 -6.30 9.54
C SER A 409 29.41 -7.67 9.18
N ASN A 410 29.99 -8.36 10.16
CA ASN A 410 30.69 -9.63 9.98
C ASN A 410 31.95 -9.55 9.09
N THR A 411 32.67 -8.42 9.14
CA THR A 411 33.90 -8.20 8.36
C THR A 411 35.13 -8.85 8.99
N GLY A 412 35.08 -9.17 10.28
CA GLY A 412 36.23 -9.56 11.08
C GLY A 412 37.19 -8.40 11.43
N LEU A 413 36.88 -7.17 11.02
CA LEU A 413 37.65 -5.98 11.40
C LEU A 413 37.26 -5.54 12.81
N THR A 414 38.17 -5.67 13.76
CA THR A 414 37.98 -5.18 15.13
C THR A 414 38.80 -3.91 15.35
N PRO A 415 38.16 -2.74 15.54
CA PRO A 415 38.88 -1.51 15.87
C PRO A 415 39.65 -1.67 17.18
N GLN A 416 40.88 -1.15 17.23
CA GLN A 416 41.73 -1.23 18.43
C GLN A 416 41.61 0.07 19.22
N VAL A 417 41.28 -0.03 20.51
CA VAL A 417 41.20 1.12 21.42
C VAL A 417 42.18 0.93 22.56
N THR A 418 43.13 1.85 22.68
CA THR A 418 43.98 1.97 23.87
C THR A 418 43.35 2.97 24.83
N GLY A 419 42.69 2.49 25.88
CA GLY A 419 41.92 3.31 26.79
C GLY A 419 40.65 2.58 27.24
N ASN A 420 39.57 3.33 27.51
CA ASN A 420 38.41 2.79 28.22
C ASN A 420 37.08 3.26 27.63
N PHE A 421 36.02 2.48 27.85
CA PHE A 421 34.64 2.87 27.60
C PHE A 421 33.87 3.02 28.91
N ILE A 422 33.05 4.06 29.01
CA ILE A 422 32.15 4.31 30.15
C ILE A 422 30.71 4.22 29.63
N MET A 423 29.94 3.26 30.12
CA MET A 423 28.60 2.94 29.63
C MET A 423 27.55 3.92 30.18
N GLY A 424 26.51 4.18 29.39
CA GLY A 424 25.29 4.89 29.80
C GLY A 424 24.10 3.94 29.94
N ASN A 425 22.92 4.43 30.27
CA ASN A 425 21.71 3.60 30.33
C ASN A 425 21.32 3.12 28.92
N ASN A 426 20.78 1.91 28.82
CA ASN A 426 20.29 1.32 27.56
C ASN A 426 21.36 1.31 26.46
N SER A 427 22.62 1.07 26.83
CA SER A 427 23.76 1.18 25.92
C SER A 427 24.35 -0.18 25.55
N VAL A 428 24.99 -0.22 24.38
CA VAL A 428 25.62 -1.42 23.85
C VAL A 428 27.06 -1.10 23.44
N LEU A 429 28.00 -1.96 23.80
CA LEU A 429 29.38 -1.92 23.31
C LEU A 429 29.70 -3.28 22.69
N SER A 430 29.99 -3.31 21.38
CA SER A 430 30.29 -4.58 20.73
C SER A 430 31.32 -4.56 19.61
N GLY A 431 32.24 -5.54 19.66
CA GLY A 431 33.14 -5.87 18.56
C GLY A 431 34.50 -5.15 18.58
N PHE A 432 34.96 -4.69 19.74
CA PHE A 432 36.20 -3.93 19.87
C PHE A 432 37.32 -4.76 20.47
N ASN A 433 38.56 -4.41 20.10
CA ASN A 433 39.74 -4.84 20.84
C ASN A 433 40.17 -3.68 21.74
N ILE A 434 40.14 -3.88 23.05
CA ILE A 434 40.36 -2.84 24.04
C ILE A 434 41.61 -3.22 24.85
N THR A 435 42.57 -2.32 24.90
CA THR A 435 43.74 -2.43 25.75
C THR A 435 43.76 -1.28 26.73
N SER A 436 43.67 -1.57 28.02
CA SER A 436 43.93 -0.59 29.06
C SER A 436 45.14 -1.01 29.89
N GLY A 437 45.80 -0.03 30.49
CA GLY A 437 46.96 -0.24 31.37
C GLY A 437 47.14 0.95 32.32
N GLY A 438 46.03 1.69 32.53
CA GLY A 438 45.96 2.81 33.44
C GLY A 438 45.25 2.41 34.73
N ALA A 439 44.87 3.40 35.54
CA ALA A 439 44.19 3.16 36.81
C ALA A 439 42.69 2.82 36.69
N ASN A 440 42.17 2.64 35.47
CA ASN A 440 40.75 2.43 35.21
C ASN A 440 40.52 1.11 34.45
N PRO A 441 39.42 0.40 34.75
CA PRO A 441 38.93 -0.74 33.97
C PRO A 441 38.71 -0.40 32.49
N ALA A 442 38.86 -1.40 31.62
CA ALA A 442 38.73 -1.22 30.18
C ALA A 442 37.29 -0.87 29.77
N VAL A 443 36.29 -1.43 30.48
CA VAL A 443 34.89 -1.04 30.36
C VAL A 443 34.31 -0.80 31.76
N MET A 444 33.64 0.33 31.93
CA MET A 444 33.17 0.82 33.22
C MET A 444 31.67 1.15 33.16
N ALA A 445 30.95 0.88 34.24
CA ALA A 445 29.57 1.32 34.41
C ALA A 445 29.26 1.53 35.90
N ASP A 446 28.57 2.61 36.26
CA ASP A 446 28.14 2.87 37.64
C ASP A 446 26.76 3.52 37.63
N GLY A 447 25.79 2.90 38.32
CA GLY A 447 24.43 3.44 38.44
C GLY A 447 23.61 3.40 37.15
N VAL A 448 23.87 2.44 36.25
CA VAL A 448 23.20 2.36 34.93
C VAL A 448 22.28 1.15 34.81
N GLN A 449 21.40 1.19 33.81
CA GLN A 449 20.43 0.14 33.52
C GLN A 449 20.53 -0.36 32.08
N ASN A 450 20.25 -1.65 31.87
CA ASN A 450 20.07 -2.27 30.55
C ASN A 450 21.30 -2.12 29.64
N ILE A 451 22.45 -2.56 30.10
CA ILE A 451 23.71 -2.49 29.33
C ILE A 451 24.08 -3.84 28.73
N THR A 452 24.64 -3.81 27.53
CA THR A 452 25.20 -4.99 26.86
C THR A 452 26.65 -4.76 26.45
N ILE A 453 27.54 -5.64 26.92
CA ILE A 453 28.96 -5.65 26.55
C ILE A 453 29.22 -6.98 25.85
N ALA A 454 29.46 -6.94 24.54
CA ALA A 454 29.42 -8.14 23.71
C ALA A 454 30.56 -8.26 22.70
N ASN A 455 31.10 -9.46 22.50
CA ASN A 455 32.05 -9.75 21.41
C ASN A 455 33.31 -8.85 21.44
N ASN A 456 33.77 -8.42 22.61
CA ASN A 456 34.98 -7.62 22.74
C ASN A 456 36.17 -8.50 23.12
N THR A 457 37.37 -8.09 22.69
CA THR A 457 38.64 -8.64 23.19
C THR A 457 39.27 -7.61 24.12
N ILE A 458 39.48 -7.94 25.39
CA ILE A 458 39.96 -7.02 26.41
C ILE A 458 41.31 -7.51 26.94
N THR A 459 42.27 -6.61 27.04
CA THR A 459 43.53 -6.82 27.74
C THR A 459 43.75 -5.68 28.73
N ASN A 460 43.86 -5.99 30.02
CA ASN A 460 44.05 -4.98 31.07
C ASN A 460 45.01 -5.42 32.18
N GLY A 461 46.29 -5.10 32.04
CA GLY A 461 47.30 -5.52 33.02
C GLY A 461 47.36 -4.69 34.31
N SER A 462 46.36 -3.85 34.64
CA SER A 462 46.44 -2.94 35.80
C SER A 462 45.23 -2.90 36.72
N THR A 463 44.03 -3.22 36.24
CA THR A 463 42.77 -3.25 37.03
C THR A 463 41.82 -4.28 36.42
N SER A 464 40.55 -4.28 36.85
CA SER A 464 39.50 -5.14 36.31
C SER A 464 39.31 -4.97 34.80
N GLY A 465 38.91 -6.04 34.10
CA GLY A 465 38.67 -5.98 32.65
C GLY A 465 37.38 -5.24 32.34
N ILE A 466 36.29 -5.72 32.93
CA ILE A 466 34.97 -5.09 32.93
C ILE A 466 34.58 -4.86 34.39
N ALA A 467 34.28 -3.62 34.77
CA ALA A 467 33.82 -3.28 36.12
C ALA A 467 32.46 -2.58 36.05
N ILE A 468 31.49 -3.11 36.77
CA ILE A 468 30.11 -2.61 36.80
C ILE A 468 29.67 -2.50 38.25
N ALA A 469 29.21 -1.32 38.68
CA ALA A 469 28.73 -1.08 40.03
C ALA A 469 27.30 -0.53 40.03
N ASN A 470 26.53 -0.80 41.09
CA ASN A 470 25.22 -0.17 41.35
C ASN A 470 24.23 -0.25 40.19
N SER A 471 24.26 -1.32 39.39
CA SER A 471 23.59 -1.37 38.08
C SER A 471 22.55 -2.50 37.99
N GLN A 472 21.67 -2.42 36.98
CA GLN A 472 20.63 -3.42 36.74
C GLN A 472 20.50 -3.76 35.24
N GLY A 473 20.02 -4.96 34.91
CA GLY A 473 19.86 -5.36 33.51
C GLY A 473 21.20 -5.45 32.79
N ILE A 474 22.10 -6.29 33.30
CA ILE A 474 23.48 -6.40 32.83
C ILE A 474 23.62 -7.63 31.94
N THR A 475 24.15 -7.45 30.73
CA THR A 475 24.48 -8.57 29.84
C THR A 475 25.93 -8.48 29.38
N ILE A 476 26.74 -9.49 29.72
CA ILE A 476 28.14 -9.63 29.31
C ILE A 476 28.28 -10.94 28.55
N LEU A 477 28.47 -10.86 27.23
CA LEU A 477 28.39 -12.03 26.35
C LEU A 477 29.54 -12.13 25.34
N ASN A 478 30.06 -13.33 25.12
CA ASN A 478 31.07 -13.61 24.08
C ASN A 478 32.33 -12.72 24.14
N ASN A 479 32.72 -12.22 25.31
CA ASN A 479 33.94 -11.44 25.42
C ASN A 479 35.14 -12.37 25.64
N THR A 480 36.30 -11.97 25.11
CA THR A 480 37.58 -12.59 25.42
C THR A 480 38.38 -11.64 26.30
N LEU A 481 38.66 -12.02 27.55
CA LEU A 481 39.45 -11.23 28.47
C LEU A 481 40.79 -11.94 28.69
N GLN A 482 41.88 -11.22 28.44
CA GLN A 482 43.23 -11.77 28.56
C GLN A 482 44.10 -10.88 29.44
N ASP A 483 44.90 -11.50 30.32
CA ASP A 483 45.92 -10.82 31.11
C ASP A 483 45.34 -9.63 31.89
N VAL A 484 44.23 -9.89 32.58
CA VAL A 484 43.65 -8.97 33.57
C VAL A 484 44.37 -9.15 34.90
N SER A 485 44.71 -8.07 35.61
CA SER A 485 45.49 -8.12 36.87
C SER A 485 44.68 -8.08 38.16
N ASP A 486 43.37 -7.83 38.04
CA ASP A 486 42.37 -7.82 39.11
C ASP A 486 41.22 -8.74 38.67
N ASP A 487 39.99 -8.50 39.09
CA ASP A 487 38.83 -9.23 38.60
C ASP A 487 38.64 -9.10 37.07
N ALA A 488 38.56 -10.23 36.34
CA ALA A 488 38.37 -10.13 34.89
C ALA A 488 37.01 -9.50 34.56
N ILE A 489 35.96 -9.98 35.22
CA ILE A 489 34.62 -9.39 35.21
C ILE A 489 34.21 -9.15 36.66
N GLU A 490 33.97 -7.90 37.00
CA GLU A 490 33.57 -7.43 38.31
C GLU A 490 32.18 -6.79 38.21
N ILE A 491 31.23 -7.31 38.98
CA ILE A 491 29.88 -6.76 39.13
C ILE A 491 29.64 -6.55 40.62
N GLU A 492 29.65 -5.30 41.07
CA GLU A 492 29.46 -4.92 42.47
C GLU A 492 28.09 -4.29 42.72
N ASP A 493 27.54 -4.52 43.90
CA ASP A 493 26.31 -3.88 44.40
C ASP A 493 25.19 -3.80 43.34
N SER A 494 24.97 -4.87 42.58
CA SER A 494 24.05 -4.88 41.44
C SER A 494 22.88 -5.83 41.65
N SER A 495 21.80 -5.65 40.88
CA SER A 495 20.57 -6.46 41.02
C SER A 495 19.77 -6.57 39.71
N GLY A 496 18.60 -7.22 39.77
CA GLY A 496 17.74 -7.43 38.61
C GLY A 496 18.24 -8.57 37.71
N THR A 497 18.07 -8.46 36.39
CA THR A 497 18.56 -9.50 35.47
C THR A 497 20.04 -9.30 35.18
N ILE A 498 20.85 -10.31 35.45
CA ILE A 498 22.29 -10.31 35.18
C ILE A 498 22.65 -11.58 34.41
N THR A 499 23.29 -11.43 33.26
CA THR A 499 23.77 -12.54 32.44
C THR A 499 25.24 -12.36 32.11
N VAL A 500 26.06 -13.31 32.53
CA VAL A 500 27.48 -13.43 32.18
C VAL A 500 27.65 -14.76 31.46
N SER A 501 27.69 -14.75 30.12
CA SER A 501 27.72 -16.00 29.37
C SER A 501 28.69 -16.04 28.20
N ASN A 502 29.17 -17.24 27.89
CA ASN A 502 30.02 -17.51 26.73
C ASN A 502 31.31 -16.67 26.68
N ASN A 503 31.79 -16.18 27.83
CA ASN A 503 33.04 -15.42 27.89
C ASN A 503 34.23 -16.37 27.99
N THR A 504 35.36 -15.98 27.40
CA THR A 504 36.64 -16.68 27.53
C THR A 504 37.59 -15.81 28.34
N ILE A 505 37.99 -16.27 29.52
CA ILE A 505 38.90 -15.55 30.42
C ILE A 505 40.20 -16.33 30.52
N LYS A 506 41.31 -15.65 30.21
CA LYS A 506 42.64 -16.26 30.13
C LYS A 506 43.69 -15.43 30.85
N SER A 507 44.34 -16.03 31.83
CA SER A 507 45.52 -15.47 32.47
C SER A 507 46.78 -16.16 31.94
N VAL A 508 47.67 -15.40 31.28
CA VAL A 508 48.92 -15.91 30.67
C VAL A 508 50.14 -15.35 31.37
N SER A 509 50.12 -14.05 31.65
CA SER A 509 51.26 -13.28 32.17
C SER A 509 50.94 -12.52 33.46
N THR A 510 49.68 -12.14 33.68
CA THR A 510 49.19 -11.56 34.94
C THR A 510 48.05 -12.41 35.50
N ALA A 511 48.03 -12.60 36.81
CA ALA A 511 46.96 -13.28 37.52
C ALA A 511 45.78 -12.32 37.71
N PHE A 512 44.56 -12.78 37.43
CA PHE A 512 43.35 -12.13 37.94
C PHE A 512 43.14 -12.52 39.41
N ASP A 513 42.33 -11.74 40.13
CA ASP A 513 41.89 -12.10 41.48
C ASP A 513 40.79 -13.17 41.41
N ASP A 514 39.55 -12.77 41.14
CA ASP A 514 38.51 -13.64 40.63
C ASP A 514 38.44 -13.54 39.08
N ALA A 515 38.15 -14.64 38.38
CA ALA A 515 37.85 -14.51 36.94
C ALA A 515 36.47 -13.84 36.73
N ILE A 516 35.49 -14.19 37.56
CA ILE A 516 34.18 -13.55 37.58
C ILE A 516 33.77 -13.34 39.04
N ASN A 517 33.63 -12.08 39.44
CA ASN A 517 33.11 -11.69 40.75
C ASN A 517 31.76 -10.99 40.58
N VAL A 518 30.75 -11.45 41.32
CA VAL A 518 29.41 -10.88 41.33
C VAL A 518 28.93 -10.70 42.76
N GLU A 519 28.88 -9.46 43.22
CA GLU A 519 28.26 -9.04 44.47
C GLU A 519 26.87 -8.41 44.22
N LEU A 520 25.85 -9.00 44.85
CA LEU A 520 24.46 -8.63 44.65
C LEU A 520 23.89 -7.90 45.86
N ASN A 521 23.10 -6.84 45.63
CA ASN A 521 22.47 -6.04 46.69
C ASN A 521 20.93 -6.06 46.68
N GLY A 522 20.32 -6.92 45.87
CA GLY A 522 18.86 -7.04 45.75
C GLY A 522 18.41 -8.30 45.02
N ASP A 523 17.10 -8.45 44.85
CA ASP A 523 16.53 -9.59 44.11
C ASP A 523 17.11 -9.64 42.69
N THR A 524 17.64 -10.80 42.31
CA THR A 524 18.43 -10.96 41.08
C THR A 524 18.08 -12.26 40.37
N ASP A 525 17.92 -12.20 39.05
CA ASP A 525 17.93 -13.39 38.19
C ASP A 525 19.32 -13.47 37.54
N LEU A 526 20.19 -14.30 38.13
CA LEU A 526 21.60 -14.42 37.75
C LEU A 526 21.83 -15.65 36.88
N THR A 527 22.33 -15.43 35.67
CA THR A 527 22.83 -16.49 34.77
C THR A 527 24.33 -16.34 34.57
N VAL A 528 25.10 -17.32 35.04
CA VAL A 528 26.53 -17.48 34.72
C VAL A 528 26.72 -18.79 33.97
N ASP A 529 26.81 -18.71 32.63
CA ASP A 529 26.67 -19.89 31.77
C ASP A 529 27.74 -19.96 30.67
N ASN A 530 28.23 -21.18 30.38
CA ASN A 530 29.16 -21.43 29.27
C ASN A 530 30.43 -20.56 29.23
N ASN A 531 30.90 -20.06 30.38
CA ASN A 531 32.16 -19.33 30.46
C ASN A 531 33.35 -20.31 30.52
N ILE A 532 34.43 -19.97 29.83
CA ILE A 532 35.69 -20.73 29.81
C ILE A 532 36.74 -19.93 30.58
N ILE A 533 37.19 -20.46 31.71
CA ILE A 533 38.21 -19.82 32.55
C ILE A 533 39.47 -20.69 32.54
N SER A 534 40.61 -20.07 32.24
CA SER A 534 41.91 -20.75 32.24
C SER A 534 43.02 -19.83 32.74
N SER A 535 43.99 -20.41 33.44
CA SER A 535 45.17 -19.68 33.91
C SER A 535 46.45 -20.51 33.72
N LEU A 536 47.51 -19.85 33.26
CA LEU A 536 48.88 -20.38 33.18
C LEU A 536 49.78 -19.84 34.30
N VAL A 537 49.28 -18.92 35.12
CA VAL A 537 49.92 -18.39 36.33
C VAL A 537 49.04 -18.67 37.55
N GLN A 538 49.61 -18.63 38.75
CA GLN A 538 48.83 -18.84 39.96
C GLN A 538 47.87 -17.65 40.17
N THR A 539 46.57 -17.91 40.20
CA THR A 539 45.53 -16.92 40.52
C THR A 539 45.53 -16.62 42.01
N SER A 540 45.10 -15.43 42.42
CA SER A 540 45.03 -15.08 43.84
C SER A 540 43.76 -15.60 44.51
N ASP A 541 42.62 -15.64 43.81
CA ASP A 541 41.34 -16.11 44.35
C ASP A 541 40.60 -17.12 43.43
N ASN A 542 39.31 -16.92 43.15
CA ASN A 542 38.39 -17.93 42.62
C ASN A 542 38.25 -17.88 41.10
N GLY A 543 37.77 -18.98 40.52
CA GLY A 543 37.27 -18.91 39.14
C GLY A 543 35.99 -18.08 39.04
N ILE A 544 35.00 -18.39 39.89
CA ILE A 544 33.74 -17.66 39.94
C ILE A 544 33.39 -17.47 41.40
N ASN A 545 33.16 -16.22 41.80
CA ASN A 545 32.69 -15.81 43.10
C ASN A 545 31.33 -15.12 42.95
N VAL A 546 30.34 -15.59 43.71
CA VAL A 546 29.01 -14.98 43.75
C VAL A 546 28.65 -14.77 45.21
N SER A 547 28.40 -13.52 45.57
CA SER A 547 28.03 -13.10 46.91
C SER A 547 26.75 -12.25 46.87
N THR A 548 26.06 -12.18 48.00
CA THR A 548 24.88 -11.32 48.17
C THR A 548 24.89 -10.69 49.54
N THR A 549 24.68 -9.37 49.58
CA THR A 549 24.48 -8.59 50.80
C THR A 549 23.00 -8.43 51.14
N ALA A 550 22.11 -8.55 50.14
CA ALA A 550 20.66 -8.56 50.27
C ALA A 550 19.96 -9.16 49.04
N GLY A 551 18.68 -9.55 49.21
CA GLY A 551 17.82 -10.07 48.13
C GLY A 551 17.87 -11.59 47.98
N ASN A 552 17.03 -12.11 47.07
CA ASN A 552 17.04 -13.50 46.64
C ASN A 552 17.77 -13.65 45.30
N ILE A 553 18.49 -14.77 45.13
CA ILE A 553 19.14 -15.19 43.88
C ILE A 553 18.43 -16.43 43.35
#